data_AF-D5BGF3-F1
#
_entry.id   AF-D5BGF3-F1
#
_cell.length_a   1.000
_cell.length_b   1.000
_cell.length_c   1.000
_cell.angle_alpha   90.00
_cell.angle_beta   90.00
_cell.angle_gamma   90.00
#
_symmetry.space_group_name_H-M   'P 1'
#
loop_
_entity.id
_entity.type
_entity.pdbx_description
1 polymer ?
#
loop_
_entity_poly.entity_id
_entity_poly.type
_entity_poly.pdbx_seq_one_letter_code
_entity_poly.pdbx_strand_id
1 'polypeptide(L)'
;MLLFVSNFRISKMIKMNVTIENTKGKLIDVTIEVYSKEQFVNCCDAENMQEIYARAKDPEKTPGIIYHHKIVKAYIDKEARRAGEITMANALCLCSKSIEKFTLDNYHNKQIFFIELMSHTPYELQYHYLIEN
;
A
#
# COMPACT_ATOMS: atom_id res chain seq x y z
N MET A 1 24.56 33.40 5.90
CA MET A 1 23.22 32.87 5.55
C MET A 1 23.44 31.47 5.00
N LEU A 2 23.30 30.43 5.83
CA LEU A 2 23.52 29.04 5.44
C LEU A 2 22.21 28.48 4.87
N LEU A 3 22.18 28.23 3.56
CA LEU A 3 21.09 27.55 2.88
C LEU A 3 21.20 26.05 3.18
N PHE A 4 20.31 25.55 4.04
CA PHE A 4 20.05 24.11 4.15
C PHE A 4 19.35 23.66 2.86
N VAL A 5 20.12 23.06 1.95
CA VAL A 5 19.57 22.32 0.81
C VAL A 5 19.12 20.98 1.37
N SER A 6 17.82 20.86 1.67
CA SER A 6 17.20 19.56 1.93
C SER A 6 17.33 18.73 0.66
N ASN A 7 18.30 17.80 0.64
CA ASN A 7 18.40 16.76 -0.36
C ASN A 7 17.12 15.92 -0.32
N PHE A 8 16.12 16.30 -1.11
CA PHE A 8 14.99 15.44 -1.43
C PHE A 8 15.54 14.30 -2.29
N ARG A 9 16.01 13.23 -1.65
CA ARG A 9 16.22 11.96 -2.34
C ARG A 9 14.84 11.54 -2.84
N ILE A 10 14.63 11.60 -4.14
CA ILE A 10 13.44 11.04 -4.79
C ILE A 10 13.53 9.54 -4.56
N SER A 11 12.98 9.09 -3.43
CA SER A 11 12.77 7.67 -3.21
C SER A 11 11.79 7.18 -4.27
N LYS A 12 11.97 5.94 -4.72
CA LYS A 12 11.40 5.42 -5.96
C LYS A 12 9.94 5.01 -5.74
N MET A 13 8.98 5.84 -6.14
CA MET A 13 7.57 5.42 -6.24
C MET A 13 7.44 4.41 -7.39
N ILE A 14 6.83 3.26 -7.13
CA ILE A 14 6.49 2.29 -8.18
C ILE A 14 5.00 2.44 -8.47
N LYS A 15 4.65 2.60 -9.75
CA LYS A 15 3.28 2.67 -10.23
C LYS A 15 3.04 1.57 -11.23
N MET A 16 1.96 0.82 -11.06
CA MET A 16 1.58 -0.29 -11.94
C MET A 16 0.08 -0.50 -11.97
N ASN A 17 -0.39 -1.27 -12.93
CA ASN A 17 -1.80 -1.66 -13.02
C ASN A 17 -1.95 -3.15 -12.68
N VAL A 18 -3.01 -3.47 -11.95
CA VAL A 18 -3.45 -4.82 -11.68
C VAL A 18 -4.84 -4.99 -12.29
N THR A 19 -4.95 -5.90 -13.25
CA THR A 19 -6.24 -6.22 -13.86
C THR A 19 -7.00 -7.23 -13.00
N ILE A 20 -8.24 -6.90 -12.65
CA ILE A 20 -9.15 -7.76 -11.87
C ILE A 20 -10.54 -7.80 -12.49
N GLU A 21 -11.25 -8.90 -12.26
CA GLU A 21 -12.64 -9.06 -12.68
C GLU A 21 -13.61 -8.49 -11.63
N ASN A 22 -14.60 -7.68 -12.06
CA ASN A 22 -15.67 -7.24 -11.17
C ASN A 22 -16.78 -8.29 -11.01
N THR A 23 -17.76 -7.97 -10.17
CA THR A 23 -18.96 -8.79 -9.92
C THR A 23 -19.83 -9.04 -11.15
N LYS A 24 -19.59 -8.34 -12.27
CA LYS A 24 -20.31 -8.52 -13.55
C LYS A 24 -19.47 -9.26 -14.60
N GLY A 25 -18.31 -9.79 -14.25
CA GLY A 25 -17.42 -10.50 -15.17
C GLY A 25 -16.60 -9.61 -16.10
N LYS A 26 -16.52 -8.30 -15.82
CA LYS A 26 -15.71 -7.36 -16.61
C LYS A 26 -14.34 -7.17 -15.99
N LEU A 27 -13.30 -7.25 -16.84
CA LEU A 27 -11.93 -6.93 -16.45
C LEU A 27 -11.74 -5.42 -16.33
N ILE A 28 -11.14 -5.00 -15.21
CA ILE A 28 -10.88 -3.60 -14.87
C ILE A 28 -9.43 -3.49 -14.43
N ASP A 29 -8.76 -2.45 -14.93
CA ASP A 29 -7.44 -2.07 -14.44
C ASP A 29 -7.58 -1.21 -13.19
N VAL A 30 -6.94 -1.66 -12.12
CA VAL A 30 -6.79 -0.93 -10.87
C VAL A 30 -5.35 -0.48 -10.74
N THR A 31 -5.16 0.81 -10.49
CA THR A 31 -3.83 1.41 -10.38
C THR A 31 -3.30 1.20 -8.97
N ILE A 32 -2.11 0.59 -8.86
CA ILE A 32 -1.36 0.40 -7.62
C ILE A 32 -0.18 1.36 -7.59
N GLU A 33 -0.03 2.08 -6.48
CA GLU A 33 1.11 2.91 -6.16
C GLU A 33 1.78 2.38 -4.89
N VAL A 34 3.08 2.14 -4.96
CA VAL A 34 3.88 1.63 -3.85
C VAL A 34 4.91 2.69 -3.45
N TYR A 35 4.87 3.07 -2.19
CA TYR A 35 5.75 4.06 -1.60
C TYR A 35 6.71 3.39 -0.61
N SER A 36 7.98 3.81 -0.64
CA SER A 36 8.94 3.52 0.44
C SER A 36 8.77 4.52 1.59
N LYS A 37 9.13 4.10 2.81
CA LYS A 37 9.11 4.93 4.03
C LYS A 37 9.67 6.35 3.85
N GLU A 38 10.68 6.53 3.01
CA GLU A 38 11.30 7.85 2.72
C GLU A 38 10.33 8.84 2.04
N GLN A 39 9.25 8.39 1.40
CA GLN A 39 8.31 9.26 0.67
C GLN A 39 7.13 9.77 1.50
N PHE A 40 6.90 9.22 2.70
CA PHE A 40 5.69 9.49 3.47
C PHE A 40 6.00 10.01 4.87
N VAL A 41 6.65 11.18 4.93
CA VAL A 41 6.75 11.99 6.14
C VAL A 41 5.56 12.94 6.19
N ASN A 42 4.33 12.40 6.35
CA ASN A 42 3.19 13.25 6.70
C ASN A 42 1.98 12.52 7.32
N CYS A 43 2.24 11.56 8.20
CA CYS A 43 1.28 11.16 9.23
C CYS A 43 2.10 10.91 10.49
N CYS A 44 2.06 11.85 11.43
CA CYS A 44 2.48 11.61 12.81
C CYS A 44 1.89 10.27 13.27
N ASP A 45 2.70 9.42 13.91
CA ASP A 45 2.39 8.09 14.50
C ASP A 45 2.87 6.83 13.73
N ALA A 46 3.29 6.92 12.46
CA ALA A 46 3.75 5.73 11.71
C ALA A 46 5.07 5.12 12.27
N GLU A 47 5.97 5.95 12.83
CA GLU A 47 7.23 5.48 13.42
C GLU A 47 7.01 4.68 14.71
N ASN A 48 6.08 5.12 15.56
CA ASN A 48 5.69 4.38 16.76
C ASN A 48 4.99 3.07 16.41
N MET A 49 4.14 3.08 15.38
CA MET A 49 3.44 1.86 14.94
C MET A 49 4.42 0.78 14.45
N GLN A 50 5.44 1.12 13.67
CA GLN A 50 6.44 0.15 13.21
C GLN A 50 7.13 -0.57 14.38
N GLU A 51 7.57 0.17 15.39
CA GLU A 51 8.19 -0.43 16.58
C GLU A 51 7.19 -1.21 17.44
N ILE A 52 5.97 -0.72 17.60
CA ILE A 52 4.92 -1.40 18.36
C ILE A 52 4.56 -2.74 17.72
N TYR A 53 4.41 -2.80 16.39
CA TYR A 53 4.10 -4.05 15.68
C TYR A 53 5.26 -5.04 15.72
N ALA A 54 6.49 -4.57 15.49
CA ALA A 54 7.67 -5.41 15.61
C ALA A 54 7.79 -6.01 17.03
N ARG A 55 7.61 -5.18 18.08
CA ARG A 55 7.66 -5.64 19.48
C ARG A 55 6.49 -6.52 19.88
N ALA A 56 5.27 -6.30 19.36
CA ALA A 56 4.12 -7.12 19.66
C ALA A 56 4.22 -8.54 19.08
N LYS A 57 4.97 -8.71 17.98
CA LYS A 57 5.14 -10.00 17.29
C LYS A 57 6.43 -10.73 17.63
N ASP A 58 7.50 -9.99 17.87
CA ASP A 58 8.77 -10.53 18.35
C ASP A 58 9.19 -9.78 19.63
N PRO A 59 8.53 -10.07 20.76
CA PRO A 59 8.83 -9.41 22.03
C PRO A 59 10.26 -9.66 22.51
N GLU A 60 10.89 -10.74 22.04
CA GLU A 60 12.27 -11.11 22.36
C GLU A 60 13.30 -10.40 21.48
N LYS A 61 12.88 -9.70 20.41
CA LYS A 61 13.75 -9.08 19.40
C LYS A 61 14.80 -10.05 18.89
N THR A 62 14.34 -11.15 18.30
CA THR A 62 15.19 -12.16 17.67
C THR A 62 16.22 -11.46 16.77
N PRO A 63 17.53 -11.54 17.11
CA PRO A 63 18.55 -10.81 16.38
C PRO A 63 18.61 -11.27 14.93
N GLY A 64 18.38 -10.37 13.97
CA GLY A 64 18.64 -10.60 12.54
C GLY A 64 17.46 -10.41 11.59
N ILE A 65 16.22 -10.29 12.08
CA ILE A 65 15.06 -10.04 11.20
C ILE A 65 14.91 -8.54 10.94
N ILE A 66 14.93 -8.14 9.67
CA ILE A 66 14.77 -6.74 9.23
C ILE A 66 13.46 -6.59 8.48
N TYR A 67 12.57 -5.72 8.97
CA TYR A 67 11.31 -5.38 8.32
C TYR A 67 11.38 -4.04 7.57
N HIS A 68 10.85 -4.02 6.36
CA HIS A 68 10.69 -2.82 5.54
C HIS A 68 9.24 -2.37 5.52
N HIS A 69 9.02 -1.08 5.82
CA HIS A 69 7.72 -0.46 5.70
C HIS A 69 7.45 -0.03 4.26
N LYS A 70 6.32 -0.47 3.71
CA LYS A 70 5.79 -0.10 2.40
C LYS A 70 4.36 0.39 2.54
N ILE A 71 4.00 1.42 1.80
CA ILE A 71 2.60 1.84 1.67
C ILE A 71 2.15 1.42 0.29
N VAL A 72 1.08 0.62 0.22
CA VAL A 72 0.47 0.17 -1.03
C VAL A 72 -0.89 0.81 -1.14
N LYS A 73 -1.03 1.67 -2.13
CA LYS A 73 -2.26 2.40 -2.43
C LYS A 73 -2.86 1.85 -3.70
N ALA A 74 -4.14 1.51 -3.69
CA ALA A 74 -4.92 1.16 -4.86
C ALA A 74 -5.98 2.21 -5.13
N TYR A 75 -6.15 2.59 -6.40
CA TYR A 75 -7.27 3.42 -6.81
C TYR A 75 -7.72 3.08 -8.23
N ILE A 76 -8.99 3.37 -8.51
CA ILE A 76 -9.58 3.14 -9.83
C ILE A 76 -9.80 4.47 -10.52
N ASP A 77 -9.30 4.65 -11.73
CA ASP A 77 -9.48 5.89 -12.49
C ASP A 77 -10.93 6.13 -12.90
N LYS A 78 -11.33 7.40 -13.05
CA LYS A 78 -12.73 7.78 -13.36
C LYS A 78 -13.24 7.14 -14.65
N GLU A 79 -12.38 6.98 -15.64
CA GLU A 79 -12.71 6.35 -16.92
C GLU A 79 -12.95 4.84 -16.76
N ALA A 80 -12.05 4.15 -16.05
CA ALA A 80 -12.18 2.73 -15.73
C ALA A 80 -13.45 2.45 -14.88
N ARG A 81 -13.82 3.36 -13.97
CA ARG A 81 -15.10 3.27 -13.22
C ARG A 81 -16.31 3.24 -14.14
N ARG A 82 -16.33 4.11 -15.16
CA ARG A 82 -17.44 4.21 -16.12
C ARG A 82 -17.49 2.99 -17.04
N ALA A 83 -16.35 2.58 -17.58
CA ALA A 83 -16.27 1.42 -18.47
C ALA A 83 -16.60 0.09 -17.75
N GLY A 84 -16.12 -0.05 -16.51
CA GLY A 84 -16.31 -1.21 -15.66
C GLY A 84 -17.63 -1.22 -14.88
N GLU A 85 -18.53 -0.24 -15.06
CA GLU A 85 -19.79 -0.13 -14.32
C GLU A 85 -19.62 -0.27 -12.79
N ILE A 86 -18.60 0.39 -12.26
CA ILE A 86 -18.17 0.26 -10.87
C ILE A 86 -19.00 1.18 -9.99
N THR A 87 -19.54 0.64 -8.91
CA THR A 87 -20.27 1.39 -7.89
C THR A 87 -19.33 1.74 -6.74
N MET A 88 -19.69 2.74 -5.93
CA MET A 88 -18.93 3.02 -4.70
C MET A 88 -18.86 1.80 -3.78
N ALA A 89 -19.94 1.00 -3.73
CA ALA A 89 -20.04 -0.16 -2.85
C ALA A 89 -19.07 -1.29 -3.22
N ASN A 90 -18.76 -1.49 -4.51
CA ASN A 90 -17.83 -2.53 -4.92
C ASN A 90 -16.40 -2.02 -5.17
N ALA A 91 -16.18 -0.71 -5.33
CA ALA A 91 -14.87 -0.13 -5.59
C ALA A 91 -13.82 -0.46 -4.50
N LEU A 92 -14.18 -0.34 -3.22
CA LEU A 92 -13.29 -0.72 -2.11
C LEU A 92 -12.91 -2.21 -2.16
N CYS A 93 -13.87 -3.08 -2.47
CA CYS A 93 -13.62 -4.52 -2.63
C CYS A 93 -12.66 -4.80 -3.80
N LEU A 94 -12.83 -4.09 -4.93
CA LEU A 94 -11.93 -4.23 -6.08
C LEU A 94 -10.52 -3.73 -5.72
N CYS A 95 -10.38 -2.59 -5.06
CA CYS A 95 -9.09 -2.09 -4.59
C CYS A 95 -8.42 -3.08 -3.64
N SER A 96 -9.15 -3.61 -2.64
CA SER A 96 -8.64 -4.62 -1.70
C SER A 96 -8.12 -5.87 -2.42
N LYS A 97 -8.92 -6.47 -3.30
CA LYS A 97 -8.51 -7.63 -4.13
C LYS A 97 -7.28 -7.34 -4.99
N SER A 98 -7.17 -6.11 -5.51
CA SER A 98 -6.03 -5.70 -6.32
C SER A 98 -4.75 -5.61 -5.50
N ILE A 99 -4.84 -5.08 -4.27
CA ILE A 99 -3.73 -5.04 -3.33
C ILE A 99 -3.32 -6.45 -2.90
N GLU A 100 -4.28 -7.33 -2.60
CA GLU A 100 -4.02 -8.74 -2.27
C GLU A 100 -3.27 -9.46 -3.39
N LYS A 101 -3.78 -9.35 -4.62
CA LYS A 101 -3.12 -9.92 -5.81
C LYS A 101 -1.71 -9.37 -6.00
N PHE A 102 -1.55 -8.05 -5.95
CA PHE A 102 -0.23 -7.41 -6.03
C PHE A 102 0.73 -7.94 -4.97
N THR A 103 0.25 -8.07 -3.73
CA THR A 103 1.07 -8.49 -2.58
C THR A 103 1.51 -9.94 -2.72
N LEU A 104 0.61 -10.83 -3.16
CA LEU A 104 0.93 -12.23 -3.45
C LEU A 104 1.97 -12.35 -4.56
N ASP A 105 1.82 -11.57 -5.64
CA ASP A 105 2.72 -11.62 -6.80
C ASP A 105 4.14 -11.10 -6.49
N ASN A 106 4.26 -10.12 -5.57
CA ASN A 106 5.52 -9.37 -5.35
C ASN A 106 6.24 -9.72 -4.06
N TYR A 107 5.54 -10.22 -3.05
CA TYR A 107 6.09 -10.48 -1.72
C TYR A 107 5.89 -11.93 -1.27
N HIS A 108 5.76 -12.85 -2.23
CA HIS A 108 5.61 -14.28 -1.97
C HIS A 108 6.69 -14.79 -0.99
N ASN A 109 6.30 -15.68 -0.07
CA ASN A 109 7.13 -16.26 1.00
C ASN A 109 7.70 -15.27 2.03
N LYS A 110 7.34 -13.98 1.99
CA LYS A 110 7.72 -13.02 3.03
C LYS A 110 6.67 -13.00 4.13
N GLN A 111 7.08 -12.72 5.36
CA GLN A 111 6.12 -12.38 6.41
C GLN A 111 5.61 -10.95 6.18
N ILE A 112 4.29 -10.81 6.17
CA ILE A 112 3.60 -9.57 5.81
C ILE A 112 2.61 -9.20 6.94
N PHE A 113 2.73 -7.98 7.45
CA PHE A 113 1.78 -7.41 8.40
C PHE A 113 1.15 -6.17 7.81
N PHE A 114 -0.14 -5.94 8.03
CA PHE A 114 -0.77 -4.72 7.52
C PHE A 114 -1.79 -4.06 8.43
N ILE A 115 -1.97 -2.77 8.18
CA ILE A 115 -3.07 -1.96 8.72
C ILE A 115 -3.86 -1.45 7.52
N GLU A 116 -5.16 -1.73 7.53
CA GLU A 116 -6.09 -1.12 6.59
C GLU A 116 -6.33 0.33 6.99
N LEU A 117 -5.89 1.27 6.15
CA LEU A 117 -6.31 2.65 6.23
C LEU A 117 -7.34 2.90 5.13
N MET A 118 -8.59 2.98 5.54
CA MET A 118 -9.70 3.36 4.66
C MET A 118 -9.44 4.78 4.12
N SER A 119 -9.44 4.93 2.79
CA SER A 119 -9.37 6.25 2.16
C SER A 119 -10.60 7.07 2.53
N HIS A 120 -10.45 8.40 2.54
CA HIS A 120 -11.58 9.33 2.59
C HIS A 120 -12.47 9.27 1.34
N THR A 121 -12.05 8.54 0.30
CA THR A 121 -12.82 8.36 -0.94
C THR A 121 -13.13 6.88 -1.22
N PRO A 122 -14.33 6.55 -1.71
CA PRO A 122 -14.79 5.17 -1.89
C PRO A 122 -14.10 4.41 -3.04
N TYR A 123 -13.20 5.06 -3.79
CA TYR A 123 -12.54 4.49 -4.98
C TYR A 123 -11.04 4.33 -4.79
N GLU A 124 -10.59 4.38 -3.54
CA GLU A 124 -9.20 4.35 -3.15
C GLU A 124 -9.08 3.55 -1.85
N LEU A 125 -8.01 2.78 -1.71
CA LEU A 125 -7.69 2.04 -0.50
C LEU A 125 -6.19 2.08 -0.28
N GLN A 126 -5.76 2.15 0.97
CA GLN A 126 -4.34 2.21 1.29
C GLN A 126 -4.00 1.25 2.43
N TYR A 127 -3.07 0.32 2.18
CA TYR A 127 -2.53 -0.59 3.17
C TYR A 127 -1.10 -0.22 3.53
N HIS A 128 -0.79 -0.30 4.82
CA HIS A 128 0.56 -0.12 5.35
C HIS A 128 1.14 -1.47 5.65
N TYR A 129 2.18 -1.87 4.94
CA TYR A 129 2.81 -3.18 5.05
C TYR A 129 4.16 -3.13 5.76
N LEU A 130 4.39 -4.04 6.72
CA LEU A 130 5.73 -4.41 7.17
C LEU A 130 6.09 -5.73 6.50
N ILE A 131 7.18 -5.73 5.74
CA ILE A 131 7.59 -6.85 4.90
C ILE A 131 8.98 -7.29 5.31
N GLU A 132 9.12 -8.56 5.67
CA GLU A 132 10.42 -9.17 5.96
C GLU A 132 11.32 -9.21 4.71
N ASN A 133 12.61 -8.99 4.91
CA ASN A 133 13.59 -8.91 3.84
C ASN A 133 13.90 -10.27 3.19
#